data_AF-A0A177IA97-F1
#
_entry.id   AF-A0A177IA97-F1
#
_cell.length_a   1.000
_cell.length_b   1.000
_cell.length_c   1.000
_cell.angle_alpha   90.00
_cell.angle_beta   90.00
_cell.angle_gamma   90.00
#
_symmetry.space_group_name_H-M   'P 1'
#
loop_
_entity.id
_entity.type
_entity.pdbx_description
1 polymer ?
#
loop_
_entity_poly.entity_id
_entity_poly.type
_entity_poly.pdbx_seq_one_letter_code
_entity_poly.pdbx_strand_id
1 'polypeptide(L)'
;MAKEYGEQAYQNLGIIGTHWHDLLDSGNLPAGRVEEIADVATGTVPARRNDEEIILYSAGGMPVEDVAWATDIYRRAVEQQIGTPLNLWRSPVLS
;
A
#
# COMPACT_ATOMS: atom_id res chain seq x y z
N MET A 1 -7.60 1.46 6.03
CA MET A 1 -7.43 0.08 6.55
C MET A 1 -7.62 -0.04 8.07
N ALA A 2 -6.68 0.24 8.97
CA ALA A 2 -6.90 0.02 10.42
C ALA A 2 -8.18 0.68 10.97
N LYS A 3 -8.41 1.95 10.62
CA LYS A 3 -9.62 2.71 10.98
C LYS A 3 -10.92 2.13 10.41
N GLU A 4 -10.87 1.39 9.31
CA GLU A 4 -12.05 0.77 8.67
C GLU A 4 -12.50 -0.50 9.42
N TYR A 5 -11.60 -1.16 10.15
CA TYR A 5 -11.86 -2.41 10.88
C TYR A 5 -11.97 -2.23 12.40
N GLY A 6 -11.75 -1.00 12.91
CA GLY A 6 -11.92 -0.64 14.32
C GLY A 6 -10.90 -1.30 15.27
N GLU A 7 -11.23 -1.38 16.56
CA GLU A 7 -10.35 -1.86 17.64
C GLU A 7 -9.90 -3.33 17.54
N GLN A 8 -10.42 -4.08 16.54
CA GLN A 8 -10.05 -5.48 16.28
C GLN A 8 -9.30 -5.66 14.96
N ALA A 9 -8.79 -4.58 14.37
CA ALA A 9 -8.12 -4.62 13.07
C ALA A 9 -6.97 -5.63 13.04
N TYR A 10 -6.15 -5.71 14.10
CA TYR A 10 -5.04 -6.67 14.16
C TYR A 10 -5.50 -8.12 14.22
N GLN A 11 -6.50 -8.45 15.02
CA GLN A 11 -7.01 -9.82 15.13
C GLN A 11 -7.68 -10.29 13.83
N ASN A 12 -8.32 -9.36 13.11
CA ASN A 12 -9.04 -9.67 11.89
C ASN A 12 -8.13 -9.73 10.66
N LEU A 13 -7.11 -8.88 10.59
CA LEU A 13 -6.26 -8.75 9.40
C LEU A 13 -4.90 -9.45 9.54
N GLY A 14 -4.40 -9.65 10.77
CA GLY A 14 -3.08 -10.25 11.02
C GLY A 14 -1.89 -9.40 10.57
N ILE A 15 -2.12 -8.14 10.17
CA ILE A 15 -1.08 -7.22 9.71
C ILE A 15 -0.48 -6.53 10.92
N ILE A 16 0.81 -6.74 11.20
CA ILE A 16 1.44 -6.20 12.41
C ILE A 16 1.35 -4.67 12.54
N GLY A 17 1.35 -3.93 11.42
CA GLY A 17 1.18 -2.48 11.41
C GLY A 17 -0.16 -2.02 12.00
N THR A 18 -1.24 -2.80 11.88
CA THR A 18 -2.51 -2.45 12.52
C THR A 18 -2.42 -2.55 14.03
N HIS A 19 -1.59 -3.46 14.56
CA HIS A 19 -1.32 -3.51 16.00
C HIS A 19 -0.59 -2.26 16.50
N TRP A 20 0.32 -1.69 15.70
CA TRP A 20 0.98 -0.44 16.07
C TRP A 20 0.00 0.73 16.16
N HIS A 21 -1.01 0.76 15.29
CA HIS A 21 -2.10 1.74 15.40
C HIS A 21 -2.91 1.54 16.68
N ASP A 22 -3.26 0.29 17.05
CA ASP A 22 -3.93 0.01 18.32
C ASP A 22 -3.09 0.49 19.53
N LEU A 23 -1.77 0.32 19.47
CA LEU A 23 -0.84 0.80 20.50
C LEU A 23 -0.73 2.33 20.55
N LEU A 24 -0.82 3.02 19.40
CA LEU A 24 -0.88 4.49 19.35
C LEU A 24 -2.19 4.99 20.00
N ASP A 25 -3.33 4.40 19.62
CA ASP A 25 -4.65 4.81 20.11
C ASP A 25 -4.81 4.58 21.62
N SER A 26 -4.24 3.49 22.13
CA SER A 26 -4.19 3.20 23.58
C SER A 26 -3.15 4.02 24.36
N GLY A 27 -2.28 4.78 23.67
CA GLY A 27 -1.20 5.57 24.27
C GLY A 27 0.02 4.76 24.71
N ASN A 28 0.07 3.47 24.37
CA ASN A 28 1.19 2.58 24.68
C ASN A 28 2.38 2.76 23.73
N LEU A 29 2.16 3.36 22.56
CA LEU A 29 3.19 3.80 21.63
C LEU A 29 3.14 5.34 21.49
N PRO A 30 4.27 6.06 21.61
CA PRO A 30 4.28 7.51 21.43
C PRO A 30 3.88 7.93 20.02
N ALA A 31 3.11 9.01 19.91
CA ALA A 31 2.80 9.65 18.63
C ALA A 31 4.10 10.01 17.87
N GLY A 32 4.12 9.77 16.56
CA GLY A 32 5.29 10.02 15.70
C GLY A 32 6.34 8.89 15.66
N ARG A 33 6.10 7.75 16.34
CA ARG A 33 6.95 6.55 16.20
C ARG A 33 6.60 5.69 14.99
N VAL A 34 5.42 5.88 14.41
CA VAL A 34 4.98 5.26 13.16
C VAL A 34 4.96 6.34 12.10
N GLU A 35 5.68 6.10 11.00
CA GLU A 35 5.79 7.00 9.85
C GLU A 35 5.20 6.32 8.62
N GLU A 36 4.55 7.09 7.75
CA GLU A 36 3.96 6.57 6.52
C GLU A 36 5.03 6.43 5.43
N ILE A 37 5.00 5.32 4.69
CA ILE A 37 5.99 5.06 3.63
C ILE A 37 5.94 6.10 2.50
N ALA A 38 4.77 6.69 2.24
CA ALA A 38 4.61 7.76 1.26
C ALA A 38 5.37 9.03 1.68
N ASP A 39 5.39 9.37 2.96
CA ASP A 39 6.13 10.52 3.48
C ASP A 39 7.64 10.30 3.38
N VAL A 40 8.10 9.06 3.59
CA VAL A 40 9.51 8.69 3.36
C VAL A 40 9.87 8.80 1.88
N ALA A 41 9.04 8.23 1.01
CA ALA A 41 9.29 8.21 -0.43
C ALA A 41 9.25 9.61 -1.07
N THR A 42 8.45 10.53 -0.53
CA THR A 42 8.35 11.93 -0.98
C THR A 42 9.36 12.86 -0.30
N GLY A 43 10.14 12.36 0.68
CA GLY A 43 11.13 13.15 1.42
C GLY A 43 10.53 14.08 2.49
N THR A 44 9.25 13.91 2.83
CA THR A 44 8.58 14.63 3.93
C THR A 44 9.18 14.24 5.28
N VAL A 45 9.57 12.98 5.45
CA VAL A 45 10.33 12.48 6.60
C VAL A 45 11.60 11.77 6.15
N PRO A 46 12.69 11.79 6.94
CA PRO A 46 13.92 11.08 6.56
C PRO A 46 13.68 9.56 6.58
N ALA A 47 14.30 8.83 5.64
CA ALA A 47 14.20 7.38 5.59
C ALA A 47 14.91 6.73 6.80
N ARG A 48 16.24 6.59 6.73
CA ARG A 48 17.08 6.11 7.83
C ARG A 48 17.84 7.28 8.43
N ARG A 49 17.92 7.34 9.76
CA ARG A 49 18.60 8.43 10.48
C ARG A 49 20.03 8.07 10.91
N ASN A 50 20.30 6.79 11.15
CA ASN A 50 21.65 6.26 11.46
C ASN A 50 21.75 4.74 11.20
N ASP A 51 22.96 4.20 11.35
CA ASP A 51 23.26 2.78 11.07
C ASP A 51 22.81 1.84 12.20
N GLU A 52 22.59 2.36 13.40
CA GLU A 52 22.13 1.61 14.57
C GLU A 52 20.61 1.45 14.62
N GLU A 53 19.85 2.19 13.81
CA GLU A 53 18.39 2.14 13.78
C GLU A 53 17.86 0.79 13.31
N ILE A 54 16.99 0.21 14.13
CA ILE A 54 16.14 -0.93 13.73
C ILE A 54 14.83 -0.35 13.20
N ILE A 55 14.55 -0.61 11.92
CA ILE A 55 13.31 -0.20 11.26
C ILE A 55 12.44 -1.43 11.08
N LEU A 56 11.21 -1.34 11.56
CA LEU A 56 10.17 -2.34 11.34
C LEU A 56 9.25 -1.80 10.24
N TYR A 57 9.11 -2.55 9.16
CA TYR A 57 8.21 -2.20 8.07
C TYR A 57 7.04 -3.17 8.03
N SER A 58 5.82 -2.63 7.99
CA SER A 58 4.61 -3.41 7.80
C SER A 58 3.91 -2.93 6.54
N ALA A 59 3.66 -3.86 5.62
CA ALA A 59 2.86 -3.65 4.44
C ALA A 59 1.63 -4.55 4.51
N GLY A 60 0.45 -3.95 4.42
CA GLY A 60 -0.81 -4.68 4.26
C GLY A 60 -1.15 -5.03 2.80
N GLY A 61 -0.39 -4.47 1.86
CA GLY A 61 -0.73 -4.42 0.43
C GLY A 61 -1.79 -3.36 0.15
N MET A 62 -1.52 -2.47 -0.80
CA MET A 62 -2.50 -1.48 -1.25
C MET A 62 -2.82 -1.74 -2.73
N PRO A 63 -4.10 -1.84 -3.14
CA PRO A 63 -4.46 -2.07 -4.54
C PRO A 63 -3.90 -1.01 -5.52
N VAL A 64 -3.55 0.17 -5.02
CA VAL A 64 -2.88 1.21 -5.81
C VAL A 64 -1.48 0.78 -6.29
N GLU A 65 -0.77 -0.04 -5.50
CA GLU A 65 0.54 -0.58 -5.84
C GLU A 65 0.42 -1.52 -7.06
N ASP A 66 -0.58 -2.39 -7.05
CA ASP A 66 -0.87 -3.31 -8.15
C ASP A 66 -1.24 -2.54 -9.44
N VAL A 67 -2.14 -1.56 -9.33
CA VAL A 67 -2.61 -0.78 -10.48
C VAL A 67 -1.50 0.09 -11.06
N ALA A 68 -0.68 0.73 -10.22
CA ALA A 68 0.45 1.54 -10.68
C ALA A 68 1.46 0.68 -11.46
N TRP A 69 1.87 -0.45 -10.88
CA TRP A 69 2.81 -1.37 -11.50
C TRP A 69 2.26 -1.98 -12.80
N ALA A 70 1.01 -2.43 -12.79
CA ALA A 70 0.35 -2.97 -13.98
C ALA A 70 0.23 -1.93 -15.09
N THR A 71 0.01 -0.66 -14.76
CA THR A 71 -0.06 0.45 -15.72
C THR A 71 1.27 0.66 -16.43
N ASP A 72 2.38 0.66 -15.70
CA ASP A 72 3.71 0.85 -16.28
C ASP A 72 4.10 -0.32 -17.19
N ILE A 73 3.86 -1.56 -16.74
CA ILE A 73 4.06 -2.76 -17.57
C ILE A 73 3.19 -2.71 -18.83
N TYR A 74 1.91 -2.39 -18.67
CA TYR A 74 0.96 -2.37 -19.79
C TYR A 74 1.37 -1.34 -20.84
N ARG A 75 1.72 -0.11 -20.44
CA ARG A 75 2.20 0.93 -21.36
C ARG A 75 3.45 0.49 -22.11
N ARG A 76 4.40 -0.13 -21.40
CA ARG A 76 5.62 -0.65 -22.00
C ARG A 76 5.36 -1.78 -23.00
N ALA A 77 4.41 -2.67 -22.69
CA ALA A 77 4.00 -3.75 -23.58
C ALA A 77 3.35 -3.20 -24.86
N VAL A 78 2.51 -2.17 -24.75
CA VAL A 78 1.90 -1.49 -25.90
C VAL A 78 2.95 -0.86 -26.80
N GLU A 79 3.93 -0.13 -26.25
CA GLU A 79 5.04 0.46 -27.01
C GLU A 79 5.86 -0.58 -27.78
N GLN A 80 6.07 -1.75 -27.17
CA GLN A 80 6.85 -2.85 -27.76
C GLN A 80 6.02 -3.83 -28.59
N GLN A 81 4.73 -3.57 -28.78
CA GLN A 81 3.81 -4.46 -29.49
C GLN A 81 3.76 -5.88 -28.90
N ILE A 82 3.81 -5.98 -27.57
CA ILE A 82 3.74 -7.23 -26.81
C ILE A 82 2.30 -7.45 -26.31
N GLY A 83 1.76 -8.65 -26.54
CA GLY A 83 0.46 -9.09 -26.04
C GLY A 83 -0.56 -9.40 -27.15
N THR A 84 -1.79 -9.70 -26.73
CA THR A 84 -2.89 -10.07 -27.65
C THR A 84 -4.08 -9.14 -27.40
N PRO A 85 -4.50 -8.32 -28.37
CA PRO A 85 -5.72 -7.54 -28.24
C PRO A 85 -6.93 -8.46 -28.23
N LEU A 86 -7.82 -8.26 -27.24
CA LEU A 86 -9.05 -9.02 -27.11
C LEU A 86 -10.25 -8.12 -27.39
N ASN A 87 -11.20 -8.62 -28.18
CA ASN A 87 -12.43 -7.90 -28.47
C ASN A 87 -13.43 -8.08 -27.31
N LEU A 88 -13.78 -6.99 -26.62
CA LEU A 88 -14.67 -7.04 -25.45
C LEU A 88 -16.11 -7.46 -25.81
N TRP A 89 -16.67 -6.92 -26.90
CA TRP A 89 -17.98 -7.30 -27.43
C TRP A 89 -18.07 -7.05 -28.94
N ARG A 90 -18.88 -7.82 -29.68
CA ARG A 90 -19.12 -7.59 -31.13
C ARG A 90 -20.15 -6.49 -31.36
N SER A 91 -21.16 -6.40 -30.51
CA SER A 91 -22.14 -5.31 -30.44
C SER A 91 -22.54 -5.09 -28.97
N PRO A 92 -23.00 -3.89 -28.58
CA PRO A 92 -23.54 -3.65 -27.25
C PRO A 92 -24.74 -4.55 -26.96
N VAL A 93 -24.92 -4.98 -25.71
CA VAL A 93 -26.07 -5.83 -25.30
C VAL A 93 -27.36 -5.01 -25.14
N LEU A 94 -27.24 -3.70 -24.92
CA LEU A 94 -28.37 -2.79 -24.63
C LEU A 94 -28.64 -1.76 -25.76
N SER A 95 -28.32 -2.11 -27.01
CA SER A 95 -28.64 -1.29 -28.19
C SER A 95 -30.12 -1.39 -28.57
#